data_AF-A0A1V5KD02-F1
#
_entry.id   AF-A0A1V5KD02-F1
#
_cell.length_a   1.000
_cell.length_b   1.000
_cell.length_c   1.000
_cell.angle_alpha   90.00
_cell.angle_beta   90.00
_cell.angle_gamma   90.00
#
_symmetry.space_group_name_H-M   'P 1'
#
loop_
_entity.id
_entity.type
_entity.pdbx_description
1 polymer ?
#
loop_
_entity_poly.entity_id
_entity_poly.type
_entity_poly.pdbx_seq_one_letter_code
_entity_poly.pdbx_strand_id
1 'polypeptide(L)'
;MQPGCAKMRIKPQLGNLEFAEIKHPTLRGPVLLRVEQSAAGRRLRLTLPAGMTAELHLAASDLAAIRESDRMLAKNPHVVFSRLQDGCVVLDVESGSYFFQVN
;
A
#
# COMPACT_ATOMS: atom_id res chain seq x y z
N MET A 1 7.41 -0.47 -14.48
CA MET A 1 8.22 0.33 -13.53
C MET A 1 8.81 1.50 -14.29
N GLN A 2 9.09 2.63 -13.62
CA GLN A 2 9.66 3.82 -14.25
C GLN A 2 11.08 4.11 -13.71
N PRO A 3 11.99 4.68 -14.52
CA PRO A 3 13.33 5.06 -14.08
C PRO A 3 13.30 6.01 -12.85
N GLY A 4 14.36 5.97 -12.04
CA GLY A 4 14.53 6.88 -10.91
C GLY A 4 13.50 6.72 -9.79
N CYS A 5 12.88 5.55 -9.67
CA CYS A 5 11.82 5.25 -8.70
C CYS A 5 10.58 6.17 -8.82
N ALA A 6 10.29 6.73 -9.99
CA ALA A 6 9.09 7.56 -10.17
C ALA A 6 7.77 6.78 -9.93
N LYS A 7 7.77 5.46 -10.24
CA LYS A 7 6.71 4.51 -9.88
C LYS A 7 7.31 3.25 -9.27
N MET A 8 6.90 2.92 -8.05
CA MET A 8 7.40 1.76 -7.29
C MET A 8 6.31 0.69 -7.15
N ARG A 9 6.67 -0.60 -7.21
CA ARG A 9 5.74 -1.69 -6.88
C ARG A 9 5.91 -2.06 -5.41
N ILE A 10 4.85 -1.96 -4.63
CA ILE A 10 4.83 -2.29 -3.21
C ILE A 10 3.94 -3.53 -3.02
N LYS A 11 4.55 -4.68 -2.75
CA LYS A 11 3.87 -5.97 -2.55
C LYS A 11 4.38 -6.63 -1.28
N PRO A 12 3.88 -6.26 -0.09
CA PRO A 12 4.31 -6.86 1.17
C PRO A 12 3.91 -8.33 1.23
N GLN A 13 4.81 -9.19 1.72
CA GLN A 13 4.59 -10.63 1.90
C GLN A 13 5.10 -11.02 3.28
N LEU A 14 4.24 -10.91 4.31
CA LEU A 14 4.65 -11.13 5.70
C LEU A 14 4.93 -12.61 6.04
N GLY A 15 4.30 -13.55 5.33
CA GLY A 15 4.38 -14.96 5.72
C GLY A 15 3.89 -15.16 7.16
N ASN A 16 4.77 -15.66 8.03
CA ASN A 16 4.50 -15.86 9.46
C ASN A 16 4.98 -14.70 10.37
N LEU A 17 5.50 -13.60 9.82
CA LEU A 17 5.98 -12.45 10.61
C LEU A 17 4.81 -11.61 11.14
N GLU A 18 4.78 -11.31 12.44
CA GLU A 18 3.75 -10.43 13.02
C GLU A 18 3.79 -9.00 12.44
N PHE A 19 4.98 -8.50 12.13
CA PHE A 19 5.14 -7.21 11.45
C PHE A 19 6.45 -7.12 10.67
N ALA A 20 6.52 -6.16 9.75
CA ALA A 20 7.73 -5.74 9.07
C ALA A 20 7.72 -4.22 8.88
N GLU A 21 8.89 -3.59 8.96
CA GLU A 21 9.06 -2.15 8.74
C GLU A 21 10.25 -1.90 7.82
N ILE A 22 10.08 -0.98 6.87
CA ILE A 22 11.05 -0.65 5.84
C ILE A 22 11.11 0.88 5.72
N LYS A 23 12.33 1.39 5.74
CA LYS A 23 12.68 2.73 5.25
C LYS A 23 13.56 2.55 4.03
N HIS A 24 13.05 2.88 2.85
CA HIS A 24 13.78 2.76 1.59
C HIS A 24 14.17 4.15 1.07
N PRO A 25 15.45 4.55 1.15
CA PRO A 25 15.90 5.83 0.61
C PRO A 25 15.77 5.89 -0.91
N THR A 26 15.26 6.99 -1.44
CA THR A 26 15.24 7.28 -2.88
C THR A 26 15.76 8.69 -3.16
N LEU A 27 15.98 9.04 -4.43
CA LEU A 27 16.36 10.39 -4.84
C LEU A 27 15.34 11.47 -4.43
N ARG A 28 14.06 11.12 -4.28
CA ARG A 28 12.96 12.05 -3.97
C ARG A 28 12.64 12.11 -2.46
N GLY A 29 13.35 11.35 -1.65
CA GLY A 29 13.05 11.14 -0.22
C GLY A 29 12.77 9.67 0.10
N PRO A 30 12.65 9.30 1.38
CA PRO A 30 12.42 7.93 1.77
C PRO A 30 10.98 7.49 1.50
N VAL A 31 10.80 6.27 0.99
CA VAL A 31 9.54 5.54 1.10
C VAL A 31 9.52 4.82 2.43
N LEU A 32 8.47 5.02 3.22
CA LEU A 32 8.27 4.34 4.50
C LEU A 32 7.14 3.34 4.37
N LEU A 33 7.37 2.12 4.82
CA LEU A 33 6.36 1.08 4.86
C LEU A 33 6.42 0.38 6.20
N ARG A 34 5.26 0.22 6.84
CA ARG A 34 5.11 -0.71 7.95
C ARG A 34 3.88 -1.55 7.74
N VAL A 35 4.00 -2.86 7.91
CA VAL A 35 2.89 -3.80 7.81
C VAL A 35 2.83 -4.62 9.08
N GLU A 36 1.65 -4.75 9.65
CA GLU A 36 1.36 -5.55 10.84
C GLU A 36 0.24 -6.53 10.48
N GLN A 37 0.35 -7.78 10.93
CA GLN A 37 -0.70 -8.79 10.80
C GLN A 37 -1.14 -9.30 12.16
N SER A 38 -2.44 -9.57 12.28
CA SER A 38 -3.07 -10.10 13.48
C SER A 38 -4.25 -11.00 13.10
N ALA A 39 -4.86 -11.66 14.07
CA ALA A 39 -6.07 -12.45 13.84
C ALA A 39 -7.25 -11.62 13.28
N ALA A 40 -7.29 -10.31 13.56
CA ALA A 40 -8.34 -9.41 13.10
C ALA A 40 -8.11 -8.83 11.69
N GLY A 41 -7.00 -9.19 11.04
CA GLY A 41 -6.62 -8.64 9.73
C GLY A 41 -5.25 -7.99 9.74
N ARG A 42 -4.97 -7.21 8.68
CA ARG A 42 -3.67 -6.56 8.43
C ARG A 42 -3.80 -5.04 8.42
N ARG A 43 -2.77 -4.37 8.94
CA ARG A 43 -2.65 -2.92 8.98
C ARG A 43 -1.38 -2.49 8.25
N LEU A 44 -1.47 -1.50 7.37
CA LEU A 44 -0.36 -1.02 6.55
C LEU A 44 -0.25 0.50 6.62
N ARG A 45 0.91 1.00 7.06
CA ARG A 45 1.28 2.42 6.98
C ARG A 45 2.23 2.61 5.81
N LEU A 46 1.88 3.48 4.86
CA LEU A 46 2.69 3.80 3.69
C LEU A 46 2.88 5.30 3.59
N THR A 47 4.13 5.75 3.45
CA THR A 47 4.46 7.13 3.08
C THR A 47 5.26 7.13 1.79
N LEU A 48 4.73 7.84 0.79
CA LEU A 48 5.36 8.11 -0.49
C LEU A 48 5.76 9.59 -0.55
N PRO A 49 7.03 9.93 -0.83
CA PRO A 49 7.45 11.31 -0.96
C PRO A 49 6.85 11.98 -2.21
N ALA A 50 6.91 13.30 -2.27
CA ALA A 50 6.33 14.08 -3.36
C ALA A 50 6.90 13.68 -4.75
N GLY A 51 6.01 13.63 -5.75
CA GLY A 51 6.39 13.28 -7.13
C GLY A 51 6.75 11.80 -7.34
N MET A 52 6.33 10.93 -6.42
CA MET A 52 6.34 9.47 -6.58
C MET A 52 4.93 8.91 -6.59
N THR A 53 4.75 7.80 -7.29
CA THR A 53 3.54 6.97 -7.24
C THR A 53 3.90 5.53 -6.89
N ALA A 54 2.93 4.75 -6.47
CA ALA A 54 3.11 3.32 -6.26
C ALA A 54 1.97 2.48 -6.86
N GLU A 55 2.34 1.29 -7.32
CA GLU A 55 1.38 0.19 -7.49
C GLU A 55 1.42 -0.65 -6.20
N LEU A 56 0.39 -0.52 -5.37
CA LEU A 56 0.26 -1.21 -4.09
C LEU A 56 -0.57 -2.48 -4.27
N HIS A 57 -0.01 -3.61 -3.85
CA HIS A 57 -0.65 -4.92 -3.89
C HIS A 57 -1.02 -5.32 -2.46
N LEU A 58 -2.32 -5.36 -2.18
CA LEU A 58 -2.86 -5.81 -0.90
C LEU A 58 -3.51 -7.18 -1.07
N ALA A 59 -3.00 -8.19 -0.37
CA ALA A 59 -3.55 -9.53 -0.41
C ALA A 59 -4.94 -9.56 0.26
N ALA A 60 -5.98 -9.53 -0.56
CA ALA A 60 -7.40 -9.48 -0.23
C ALA A 60 -8.21 -10.04 -1.41
N SER A 61 -9.37 -10.64 -1.13
CA SER A 61 -10.27 -11.21 -2.13
C SER A 61 -11.07 -10.16 -2.91
N ASP A 62 -11.35 -9.02 -2.28
CA ASP A 62 -12.16 -7.96 -2.85
C ASP A 62 -11.78 -6.58 -2.30
N LEU A 63 -12.25 -5.54 -2.99
CA LEU A 63 -12.00 -4.14 -2.63
C LEU A 63 -12.74 -3.71 -1.34
N ALA A 64 -13.87 -4.35 -1.01
CA ALA A 64 -14.69 -3.98 0.14
C ALA A 64 -14.03 -4.37 1.47
N ALA A 65 -13.15 -5.36 1.45
CA ALA A 65 -12.27 -5.75 2.55
C ALA A 65 -11.23 -4.68 2.94
N ILE A 66 -11.02 -3.66 2.09
CA ILE A 66 -9.96 -2.67 2.28
C ILE A 66 -10.54 -1.30 2.65
N ARG A 67 -9.99 -0.72 3.72
CA ARG A 67 -10.24 0.66 4.13
C ARG A 67 -8.96 1.47 4.12
N GLU A 68 -9.09 2.77 3.88
CA GLU A 68 -8.02 3.75 4.09
C GLU A 68 -8.48 4.68 5.22
N SER A 69 -7.78 4.61 6.35
CA SER A 69 -8.20 5.19 7.61
C SER A 69 -9.65 4.76 7.93
N ASP A 70 -10.53 5.68 8.29
CA ASP A 70 -11.95 5.39 8.54
C ASP A 70 -12.84 5.52 7.28
N ARG A 71 -12.24 5.59 6.09
CA ARG A 71 -12.94 5.84 4.82
C ARG A 71 -12.85 4.65 3.86
N MET A 72 -13.89 4.49 3.05
CA MET A 72 -13.86 3.59 1.89
C MET A 72 -12.88 4.15 0.85
N LEU A 73 -12.09 3.27 0.22
CA LEU A 73 -11.13 3.63 -0.81
C LEU A 73 -11.72 4.49 -1.93
N ALA A 74 -12.95 4.20 -2.37
CA ALA A 74 -13.64 4.93 -3.43
C ALA A 74 -13.84 6.44 -3.13
N LYS A 75 -13.67 6.87 -1.87
CA LYS A 75 -13.77 8.28 -1.46
C LYS A 75 -12.42 8.99 -1.40
N ASN A 76 -11.31 8.31 -1.68
CA ASN A 76 -9.97 8.90 -1.69
C ASN A 76 -9.50 9.05 -3.15
N PRO A 77 -9.47 10.27 -3.71
CA PRO A 77 -9.08 10.48 -5.11
C PRO A 77 -7.61 10.15 -5.41
N HIS A 78 -6.77 10.04 -4.37
CA HIS A 78 -5.35 9.73 -4.48
C HIS A 78 -5.06 8.21 -4.43
N VAL A 79 -6.09 7.39 -4.33
CA VAL A 79 -5.99 5.93 -4.33
C VAL A 79 -7.03 5.34 -5.28
N VAL A 80 -6.56 4.82 -6.41
CA VAL A 80 -7.42 4.30 -7.47
C VAL A 80 -7.32 2.79 -7.52
N PHE A 81 -8.46 2.11 -7.50
CA PHE A 81 -8.50 0.67 -7.78
C PHE A 81 -8.10 0.41 -9.23
N SER A 82 -7.06 -0.40 -9.43
CA SER A 82 -6.55 -0.76 -10.74
C SER A 82 -7.17 -2.07 -11.22
N ARG A 83 -7.00 -3.16 -10.44
CA ARG A 83 -7.45 -4.52 -10.80
C ARG A 83 -7.37 -5.49 -9.63
N LEU A 84 -8.03 -6.64 -9.77
CA LEU A 84 -7.74 -7.85 -9.00
C LEU A 84 -6.70 -8.68 -9.76
N GLN A 85 -5.64 -9.11 -9.08
CA GLN A 85 -4.57 -9.91 -9.69
C GLN A 85 -3.89 -10.78 -8.63
N ASP A 86 -3.73 -12.08 -8.89
CA ASP A 86 -2.97 -13.02 -8.05
C ASP A 86 -3.38 -13.01 -6.55
N GLY A 87 -4.70 -13.00 -6.28
CA GLY A 87 -5.23 -12.94 -4.91
C GLY A 87 -4.97 -11.60 -4.20
N CYS A 88 -4.63 -10.55 -4.96
CA CYS A 88 -4.40 -9.21 -4.47
C CYS A 88 -5.39 -8.22 -5.12
N VAL A 89 -5.80 -7.24 -4.33
CA VAL A 89 -6.32 -5.97 -4.84
C VAL A 89 -5.13 -5.07 -5.16
N VAL A 90 -5.06 -4.61 -6.40
CA VAL A 90 -4.00 -3.71 -6.88
C VAL A 90 -4.54 -2.29 -6.94
N LEU A 91 -3.85 -1.38 -6.27
CA LEU A 91 -4.19 0.05 -6.17
C LEU A 91 -3.06 0.89 -6.78
N ASP A 92 -3.41 1.91 -7.54
CA ASP A 92 -2.50 3.00 -7.89
C ASP A 92 -2.60 4.09 -6.82
N VAL A 93 -1.47 4.42 -6.19
CA VAL A 93 -1.38 5.31 -5.03
C VAL A 93 -0.48 6.50 -5.39
N GLU A 94 -0.97 7.72 -5.16
CA GLU A 94 -0.17 8.94 -5.33
C GLU A 94 0.73 9.22 -4.12
N SER A 95 1.52 10.29 -4.18
CA SER A 95 2.34 10.72 -3.04
C SER A 95 1.48 11.11 -1.84
N GLY A 96 1.89 10.74 -0.63
CA GLY A 96 1.13 11.00 0.58
C GLY A 96 1.44 10.00 1.68
N SER A 97 0.69 10.12 2.78
CA SER A 97 0.72 9.18 3.90
C SER A 97 -0.64 8.53 4.04
N TYR A 98 -0.66 7.20 4.10
CA TYR A 98 -1.86 6.39 4.07
C TYR A 98 -1.83 5.33 5.16
N PHE A 99 -3.02 5.02 5.70
CA PHE A 99 -3.21 3.91 6.63
C PHE A 99 -4.24 2.94 6.07
N PHE A 100 -3.81 1.80 5.57
CA PHE A 100 -4.70 0.78 5.04
C PHE A 100 -5.02 -0.27 6.09
N GLN A 101 -6.27 -0.70 6.13
CA GLN A 101 -6.75 -1.83 6.91
C GLN A 101 -7.36 -2.87 5.96
N VAL A 102 -6.98 -4.13 6.13
CA VAL A 102 -7.51 -5.26 5.37
C VAL A 102 -8.11 -6.25 6.36
N ASN A 103 -9.42 -6.45 6.29
CA ASN A 103 -10.18 -7.31 7.20
C ASN A 103 -10.91 -8.43 6.46
#